data_AF-A0A0K8U4F6-F1
#
_entry.id   AF-A0A0K8U4F6-F1
#
_cell.length_a   1.000
_cell.length_b   1.000
_cell.length_c   1.000
_cell.angle_alpha   90.00
_cell.angle_beta   90.00
_cell.angle_gamma   90.00
#
_symmetry.space_group_name_H-M   'P 1'
#
loop_
_entity.id
_entity.type
_entity.pdbx_description
1 polymer ?
#
loop_
_entity_poly.entity_id
_entity_poly.type
_entity_poly.pdbx_seq_one_letter_code
_entity_poly.pdbx_strand_id
1 'polypeptide(L)'
;MSTFGAEFEEVWPKPGTAIKLTEFGTNLLQKCLKVEKPVVSHIDIKSFIKKSSNFPVEFGTNTCRVISQPKERYPEIEKQIASAYPIIHERVLGLYLAFLEHKCKYGNKRELELYQNLTLTDFVQRLLAKRCVSFFGKNDKYLLLSRHRGCSGFLDIGTDAEKPPLLLEDVLCYDEIKLSAFLSVSSHTEFLNDGNRQNCGVIERNKSRIETDGVIIGLIGARLVRRDVMEYQDIIITSKQNTKENGYGLPIDEETNSRPADYRRVWKQFYEERDYLYEQVTPDGKRFGNARAQKDIFDNVLMKKRYTISFDTLLLESEARAAAAGKQAYIHVVGIGLGVWRAAEQQEKVFLETFAQRLKLLLPKLSHIGVVHFSWFKLSEWGDLKHSGIYKSPTHPNGGIRTFLSKRNPADKLKSPELENMLLIVSYAWDGNALPGNEFWMKMLKSTGDSSTACSTLVTELHNPHINTEHVNSANLHIASEKYGVLHIADYVKNILK
;
A
#
# COMPACT_ATOMS: atom_id res chain seq x y z
N MET A 1 -16.16 -16.97 -18.18
CA MET A 1 -14.78 -16.63 -18.53
C MET A 1 -14.59 -15.12 -18.40
N SER A 2 -13.43 -14.68 -17.91
CA SER A 2 -13.02 -13.28 -17.76
C SER A 2 -13.09 -12.57 -19.11
N THR A 3 -13.51 -11.30 -19.10
CA THR A 3 -13.44 -10.46 -20.31
C THR A 3 -12.00 -10.15 -20.72
N PHE A 4 -11.03 -10.37 -19.82
CA PHE A 4 -9.61 -10.11 -20.03
C PHE A 4 -8.81 -11.33 -20.51
N GLY A 5 -9.50 -12.43 -20.87
CA GLY A 5 -8.89 -13.63 -21.43
C GLY A 5 -8.37 -14.64 -20.39
N ALA A 6 -7.92 -15.80 -20.87
CA ALA A 6 -7.55 -16.95 -20.03
C ALA A 6 -6.38 -16.64 -19.08
N GLU A 7 -5.37 -15.90 -19.53
CA GLU A 7 -4.24 -15.48 -18.69
C GLU A 7 -4.69 -14.65 -17.48
N PHE A 8 -5.77 -13.87 -17.63
CA PHE A 8 -6.33 -13.10 -16.52
C PHE A 8 -7.14 -13.97 -15.55
N GLU A 9 -7.61 -15.15 -15.95
CA GLU A 9 -8.29 -16.09 -15.05
C GLU A 9 -7.31 -16.82 -14.14
N GLU A 10 -6.05 -16.95 -14.56
CA GLU A 10 -5.03 -17.64 -13.78
C GLU A 10 -4.85 -16.96 -12.43
N VAL A 11 -5.17 -17.69 -11.36
CA VAL A 11 -5.03 -17.19 -10.00
C VAL A 11 -3.56 -17.01 -9.67
N TRP A 12 -3.20 -15.78 -9.31
CA TRP A 12 -1.89 -15.41 -8.84
C TRP A 12 -2.05 -14.55 -7.58
N PRO A 13 -1.21 -14.72 -6.53
CA PRO A 13 -0.36 -15.88 -6.29
C PRO A 13 -1.14 -17.20 -6.28
N LYS A 14 -0.48 -18.28 -6.71
CA LYS A 14 -1.04 -19.64 -6.54
C LYS A 14 -1.03 -20.01 -5.05
N PRO A 15 -2.11 -20.61 -4.51
CA PRO A 15 -2.18 -21.00 -3.10
C PRO A 15 -0.99 -21.83 -2.64
N GLY A 16 -0.44 -21.50 -1.47
CA GLY A 16 0.63 -22.27 -0.85
C GLY A 16 2.00 -22.14 -1.51
N THR A 17 2.17 -21.22 -2.47
CA THR A 17 3.47 -20.95 -3.07
C THR A 17 4.39 -20.20 -2.09
N ALA A 18 5.59 -20.74 -1.87
CA ALA A 18 6.61 -20.10 -1.06
C ALA A 18 7.39 -19.03 -1.85
N ILE A 19 7.95 -18.07 -1.13
CA ILE A 19 8.91 -17.13 -1.71
C ILE A 19 10.18 -17.87 -2.13
N LYS A 20 10.72 -17.54 -3.31
CA LYS A 20 12.02 -18.05 -3.76
C LYS A 20 13.12 -17.21 -3.11
N LEU A 21 14.04 -17.86 -2.41
CA LEU A 21 15.14 -17.19 -1.71
C LEU A 21 16.48 -17.53 -2.37
N THR A 22 17.28 -16.51 -2.63
CA THR A 22 18.70 -16.65 -2.97
C THR A 22 19.52 -16.82 -1.69
N GLU A 23 20.80 -17.19 -1.82
CA GLU A 23 21.72 -17.21 -0.67
C GLU A 23 21.83 -15.81 -0.04
N PHE A 24 21.94 -14.77 -0.88
CA PHE A 24 21.94 -13.38 -0.44
C PHE A 24 20.68 -13.04 0.37
N GLY A 25 19.50 -13.37 -0.17
CA GLY A 25 18.22 -13.13 0.50
C GLY A 25 18.10 -13.89 1.83
N THR A 26 18.52 -15.16 1.86
CA THR A 26 18.53 -15.99 3.07
C THR A 26 19.42 -15.38 4.16
N ASN A 27 20.61 -14.91 3.82
CA ASN A 27 21.53 -14.28 4.76
C ASN A 27 20.97 -12.99 5.38
N LEU A 28 20.25 -12.17 4.59
CA LEU A 28 19.57 -10.99 5.13
C LEU A 28 18.40 -11.37 6.03
N LEU A 29 17.60 -12.37 5.67
CA LEU A 29 16.47 -12.83 6.49
C LEU A 29 16.93 -13.41 7.83
N GLN A 30 18.05 -14.14 7.87
CA GLN A 30 18.60 -14.65 9.14
C GLN A 30 18.87 -13.53 10.15
N LYS A 31 19.27 -12.33 9.70
CA LYS A 31 19.47 -11.18 10.58
C LYS A 31 18.14 -10.71 11.22
N CYS A 32 17.01 -10.91 10.54
CA CYS A 32 15.69 -10.55 11.05
C CYS A 32 15.23 -11.40 12.23
N LEU A 33 15.81 -12.59 12.47
CA LEU A 33 15.50 -13.41 13.65
C LEU A 33 15.86 -12.72 14.97
N LYS A 34 16.76 -11.72 14.92
CA LYS A 34 17.20 -10.94 16.09
C LYS A 34 16.44 -9.63 16.24
N VAL A 35 15.49 -9.32 15.35
CA VAL A 35 14.72 -8.08 15.41
C VAL A 35 13.68 -8.22 16.52
N GLU A 36 13.78 -7.35 17.52
CA GLU A 36 12.87 -7.33 18.65
C GLU A 36 11.61 -6.53 18.30
N LYS A 37 10.44 -7.12 18.57
CA LYS A 37 9.17 -6.40 18.47
C LYS A 37 9.12 -5.31 19.56
N PRO A 38 8.77 -4.05 19.22
CA PRO A 38 8.64 -3.00 20.21
C PRO A 38 7.66 -3.35 21.34
N VAL A 39 8.01 -2.97 22.56
CA VAL A 39 7.22 -3.23 23.76
C VAL A 39 5.98 -2.33 23.77
N VAL A 40 4.80 -2.92 23.99
CA VAL A 40 3.50 -2.24 23.92
C VAL A 40 2.99 -1.77 25.29
N SER A 41 3.71 -2.02 26.38
CA SER A 41 3.17 -1.94 27.74
C SER A 41 2.90 -0.53 28.27
N HIS A 42 3.50 0.52 27.70
CA HIS A 42 3.24 1.91 28.11
C HIS A 42 3.48 2.91 26.99
N ILE A 43 2.48 3.73 26.68
CA ILE A 43 2.62 4.90 25.80
C ILE A 43 2.71 6.16 26.66
N ASP A 44 3.84 6.86 26.58
CA ASP A 44 3.93 8.21 27.14
C ASP A 44 3.28 9.21 26.16
N ILE A 45 1.99 9.47 26.37
CA ILE A 45 1.24 10.39 25.52
C ILE A 45 1.77 11.83 25.57
N LYS A 46 2.39 12.26 26.68
CA LYS A 46 2.97 13.62 26.78
C LYS A 46 4.19 13.73 25.88
N SER A 47 5.06 12.72 25.91
CA SER A 47 6.22 12.64 25.00
C SER A 47 5.76 12.57 23.55
N PHE A 48 4.72 11.77 23.24
CA PHE A 48 4.13 11.70 21.90
C PHE A 48 3.62 13.07 21.42
N ILE A 49 2.83 13.77 22.24
CA ILE A 49 2.33 15.12 21.94
C ILE A 49 3.48 16.12 21.74
N LYS A 50 4.56 15.99 22.52
CA LYS A 50 5.76 16.83 22.40
C LYS A 50 6.48 16.55 21.07
N LYS A 51 6.67 15.28 20.68
CA LYS A 51 7.23 14.89 19.38
C LYS A 51 6.39 15.47 18.23
N SER A 52 5.06 15.31 18.28
CA SER A 52 4.13 15.89 17.30
C SER A 52 4.23 17.43 17.23
N SER A 53 4.27 18.11 18.37
CA SER A 53 4.33 19.59 18.40
C SER A 53 5.67 20.14 17.91
N ASN A 54 6.74 19.34 17.97
CA ASN A 54 8.05 19.67 17.43
C ASN A 54 8.24 19.20 15.97
N PHE A 55 7.25 18.54 15.37
CA PHE A 55 7.33 18.11 13.99
C PHE A 55 7.55 19.33 13.07
N PRO A 56 8.55 19.29 12.15
CA PRO A 56 8.99 20.50 11.49
C PRO A 56 7.98 21.06 10.49
N VAL A 57 7.04 20.28 9.96
CA VAL A 57 6.05 20.79 9.00
C VAL A 57 4.72 21.06 9.69
N GLU A 58 4.11 22.20 9.37
CA GLU A 58 2.83 22.59 9.93
C GLU A 58 1.71 21.65 9.47
N PHE A 59 0.93 21.13 10.41
CA PHE A 59 -0.25 20.31 10.14
C PHE A 59 -1.30 21.11 9.35
N GLY A 60 -1.99 20.48 8.41
CA GLY A 60 -3.09 21.06 7.65
C GLY A 60 -4.14 21.77 8.52
N THR A 61 -4.56 21.09 9.58
CA THR A 61 -5.40 21.60 10.68
C THR A 61 -4.97 20.91 11.98
N ASN A 62 -5.25 21.52 13.13
CA ASN A 62 -4.96 20.90 14.44
C ASN A 62 -6.08 19.98 14.94
N THR A 63 -7.28 20.03 14.35
CA THR A 63 -8.45 19.25 14.84
C THR A 63 -8.24 17.74 14.81
N CYS A 64 -7.35 17.25 13.95
CA CYS A 64 -6.99 15.84 13.81
C CYS A 64 -5.73 15.41 14.60
N ARG A 65 -5.32 16.22 15.58
CA ARG A 65 -4.18 15.92 16.45
C ARG A 65 -4.62 15.39 17.82
N VAL A 66 -3.82 14.51 18.42
CA VAL A 66 -4.02 13.94 19.75
C VAL A 66 -4.17 15.03 20.81
N ILE A 67 -3.35 16.08 20.77
CA ILE A 67 -3.44 17.21 21.71
C ILE A 67 -4.80 17.93 21.68
N SER A 68 -5.50 17.87 20.54
CA SER A 68 -6.81 18.51 20.35
C SER A 68 -7.99 17.59 20.70
N GLN A 69 -7.74 16.33 21.07
CA GLN A 69 -8.80 15.40 21.48
C GLN A 69 -9.12 15.54 22.98
N PRO A 70 -10.35 15.19 23.40
CA PRO A 70 -10.71 15.16 24.82
C PRO A 70 -9.77 14.26 25.63
N LYS A 71 -9.34 14.73 26.81
CA LYS A 71 -8.36 13.99 27.64
C LYS A 71 -8.91 12.65 28.11
N GLU A 72 -10.22 12.50 28.21
CA GLU A 72 -10.91 11.26 28.57
C GLU A 72 -10.71 10.18 27.50
N ARG A 73 -10.38 10.55 26.25
CA ARG A 73 -10.06 9.62 25.17
C ARG A 73 -8.60 9.18 25.16
N TYR A 74 -7.72 9.85 25.91
CA TYR A 74 -6.27 9.57 25.88
C TYR A 74 -5.93 8.10 26.17
N PRO A 75 -6.55 7.41 27.14
CA PRO A 75 -6.27 5.99 27.37
C PRO A 75 -6.58 5.09 26.15
N GLU A 76 -7.58 5.43 25.35
CA GLU A 76 -7.90 4.68 24.14
C GLU A 76 -6.98 5.08 22.98
N ILE A 77 -6.65 6.35 22.86
CA ILE A 77 -5.67 6.86 21.89
C ILE A 77 -4.28 6.25 22.13
N GLU A 78 -3.87 6.04 23.39
CA GLU A 78 -2.63 5.33 23.72
C GLU A 78 -2.63 3.92 23.13
N LYS A 79 -3.72 3.15 23.27
CA LYS A 79 -3.84 1.83 22.63
C LYS A 79 -3.78 1.94 21.10
N GLN A 80 -4.38 2.98 20.52
CA GLN A 80 -4.36 3.22 19.07
C GLN A 80 -2.94 3.54 18.56
N ILE A 81 -2.17 4.37 19.27
CA ILE A 81 -0.76 4.66 18.99
C ILE A 81 0.06 3.36 19.02
N ALA A 82 -0.11 2.56 20.07
CA ALA A 82 0.51 1.26 20.26
C ALA A 82 0.16 0.23 19.17
N SER A 83 -1.04 0.33 18.62
CA SER A 83 -1.55 -0.62 17.63
C SER A 83 -1.00 -0.43 16.22
N ALA A 84 -0.25 0.65 15.99
CA ALA A 84 0.28 1.01 14.69
C ALA A 84 1.48 0.12 14.30
N TYR A 85 1.54 -0.30 13.05
CA TYR A 85 2.74 -0.93 12.50
C TYR A 85 2.80 -0.85 10.97
N PRO A 86 4.01 -0.84 10.39
CA PRO A 86 4.19 -1.09 8.97
C PRO A 86 3.89 -2.55 8.63
N ILE A 87 3.28 -2.78 7.47
CA ILE A 87 2.93 -4.11 6.98
C ILE A 87 3.20 -4.23 5.48
N ILE A 88 3.74 -5.37 5.07
CA ILE A 88 3.91 -5.77 3.66
C ILE A 88 3.37 -7.18 3.44
N HIS A 89 3.01 -7.48 2.19
CA HIS A 89 2.72 -8.85 1.77
C HIS A 89 4.00 -9.70 1.72
N GLU A 90 3.92 -11.00 2.01
CA GLU A 90 5.08 -11.88 2.02
C GLU A 90 5.86 -11.93 0.69
N ARG A 91 5.18 -11.76 -0.45
CA ARG A 91 5.87 -11.66 -1.76
C ARG A 91 6.68 -10.39 -1.92
N VAL A 92 6.29 -9.31 -1.25
CA VAL A 92 7.00 -8.03 -1.27
C VAL A 92 8.30 -8.16 -0.46
N LEU A 93 8.32 -8.99 0.57
CA LEU A 93 9.56 -9.36 1.28
C LEU A 93 10.59 -9.95 0.29
N GLY A 94 10.18 -10.92 -0.53
CA GLY A 94 11.03 -11.49 -1.58
C GLY A 94 11.50 -10.45 -2.61
N LEU A 95 10.61 -9.54 -3.03
CA LEU A 95 10.96 -8.42 -3.91
C LEU A 95 12.01 -7.49 -3.29
N TYR A 96 11.91 -7.17 -2.00
CA TYR A 96 12.87 -6.30 -1.32
C TYR A 96 14.26 -6.96 -1.26
N LEU A 97 14.32 -8.26 -0.98
CA LEU A 97 15.57 -9.01 -1.00
C LEU A 97 16.21 -9.03 -2.40
N ALA A 98 15.42 -9.33 -3.43
CA ALA A 98 15.89 -9.36 -4.81
C ALA A 98 16.34 -7.96 -5.31
N PHE A 99 15.67 -6.90 -4.86
CA PHE A 99 16.07 -5.53 -5.16
C PHE A 99 17.39 -5.15 -4.49
N LEU A 100 17.57 -5.48 -3.21
CA LEU A 100 18.83 -5.24 -2.51
C LEU A 100 19.98 -6.03 -3.16
N GLU A 101 19.74 -7.28 -3.54
CA GLU A 101 20.73 -8.09 -4.28
C GLU A 101 21.13 -7.42 -5.60
N HIS A 102 20.14 -6.95 -6.37
CA HIS A 102 20.37 -6.20 -7.60
C HIS A 102 21.21 -4.94 -7.35
N LYS A 103 20.84 -4.11 -6.36
CA LYS A 103 21.54 -2.87 -6.05
C LYS A 103 22.96 -3.10 -5.53
N CYS A 104 23.20 -4.16 -4.77
CA CYS A 104 24.55 -4.53 -4.34
C CYS A 104 25.43 -5.05 -5.48
N LYS A 105 24.85 -5.71 -6.49
CA LYS A 105 25.60 -6.27 -7.62
C LYS A 105 25.85 -5.27 -8.75
N TYR A 106 24.87 -4.43 -9.06
CA TYR A 106 24.88 -3.55 -10.24
C TYR A 106 24.74 -2.06 -9.89
N GLY A 107 24.79 -1.70 -8.61
CA GLY A 107 24.75 -0.31 -8.17
C GLY A 107 25.93 0.50 -8.72
N ASN A 108 25.68 1.77 -9.05
CA ASN A 108 26.77 2.72 -9.23
C ASN A 108 27.44 3.06 -7.89
N LYS A 109 28.50 3.87 -7.90
CA LYS A 109 29.25 4.23 -6.67
C LYS A 109 28.34 4.72 -5.53
N ARG A 110 27.40 5.63 -5.81
CA ARG A 110 26.51 6.22 -4.79
C ARG A 110 25.48 5.23 -4.29
N GLU A 111 24.93 4.43 -5.20
CA GLU A 111 24.03 3.33 -4.85
C GLU A 111 24.75 2.31 -3.95
N LEU A 112 25.98 1.91 -4.29
CA LEU A 112 26.75 0.96 -3.48
C LEU A 112 27.06 1.52 -2.09
N GLU A 113 27.47 2.79 -1.99
CA GLU A 113 27.69 3.47 -0.71
C GLU A 113 26.46 3.39 0.21
N LEU A 114 25.25 3.48 -0.35
CA LEU A 114 24.01 3.33 0.38
C LEU A 114 23.64 1.86 0.64
N TYR A 115 23.48 1.05 -0.41
CA TYR A 115 22.78 -0.25 -0.34
C TYR A 115 23.65 -1.39 0.19
N GLN A 116 24.98 -1.37 0.00
CA GLN A 116 25.85 -2.52 0.30
C GLN A 116 25.79 -2.98 1.77
N ASN A 117 25.47 -2.05 2.67
CA ASN A 117 25.45 -2.28 4.11
C ASN A 117 24.05 -2.32 4.71
N LEU A 118 22.98 -2.09 3.92
CA LEU A 118 21.63 -2.09 4.47
C LEU A 118 21.22 -3.50 4.87
N THR A 119 20.73 -3.64 6.10
CA THR A 119 19.88 -4.78 6.43
C THR A 119 18.50 -4.59 5.79
N LEU A 120 17.70 -5.66 5.75
CA LEU A 120 16.32 -5.57 5.29
C LEU A 120 15.51 -4.54 6.12
N THR A 121 15.72 -4.50 7.44
CA THR A 121 15.04 -3.54 8.31
C THR A 121 15.52 -2.11 8.08
N ASP A 122 16.80 -1.88 7.77
CA ASP A 122 17.27 -0.53 7.42
C ASP A 122 16.63 -0.05 6.11
N PHE A 123 16.50 -0.95 5.13
CA PHE A 123 15.83 -0.64 3.87
C PHE A 123 14.35 -0.30 4.08
N VAL A 124 13.62 -1.08 4.89
CA VAL A 124 12.21 -0.79 5.22
C VAL A 124 12.10 0.54 5.98
N GLN A 125 13.01 0.83 6.93
CA GLN A 125 13.02 2.10 7.65
C GLN A 125 13.21 3.28 6.69
N ARG A 126 14.09 3.11 5.70
CA ARG A 126 14.31 4.09 4.65
C ARG A 126 13.05 4.34 3.82
N LEU A 127 12.36 3.28 3.36
CA LEU A 127 11.10 3.40 2.61
C LEU A 127 9.96 4.08 3.41
N LEU A 128 10.01 4.05 4.75
CA LEU A 128 9.09 4.80 5.62
C LEU A 128 9.54 6.26 5.78
N ALA A 129 10.78 6.47 6.22
CA ALA A 129 11.22 7.75 6.77
C ALA A 129 11.70 8.76 5.72
N LYS A 130 12.21 8.31 4.56
CA LYS A 130 12.78 9.16 3.51
C LYS A 130 11.74 9.63 2.47
N ARG A 131 10.46 9.39 2.72
CA ARG A 131 9.35 9.94 1.92
C ARG A 131 9.34 11.46 2.01
N CYS A 132 8.83 12.11 0.97
CA CYS A 132 8.44 13.52 1.09
C CYS A 132 7.30 13.65 2.11
N VAL A 133 7.13 14.85 2.66
CA VAL A 133 5.95 15.15 3.47
C VAL A 133 4.69 15.22 2.59
N SER A 134 4.82 15.77 1.38
CA SER A 134 3.81 15.70 0.33
C SER A 134 4.46 15.46 -1.03
N PHE A 135 3.83 14.68 -1.90
CA PHE A 135 4.31 14.34 -3.23
C PHE A 135 3.14 14.02 -4.15
N PHE A 136 2.88 14.85 -5.17
CA PHE A 136 1.70 14.67 -6.04
C PHE A 136 1.80 15.40 -7.38
N GLY A 137 0.80 15.16 -8.23
CA GLY A 137 0.67 15.80 -9.54
C GLY A 137 1.60 15.23 -10.61
N LYS A 138 1.37 15.53 -11.89
CA LYS A 138 2.11 14.91 -13.02
C LYS A 138 3.62 15.22 -13.08
N ASN A 139 4.03 16.32 -12.43
CA ASN A 139 5.42 16.81 -12.44
C ASN A 139 6.10 16.65 -11.07
N ASP A 140 5.54 15.84 -10.17
CA ASP A 140 6.12 15.60 -8.84
C ASP A 140 6.28 16.90 -8.05
N LYS A 141 5.18 17.59 -7.76
CA LYS A 141 5.20 18.66 -6.76
C LYS A 141 5.47 18.02 -5.41
N TYR A 142 6.41 18.57 -4.65
CA TYR A 142 6.81 18.00 -3.39
C TYR A 142 7.03 19.03 -2.28
N LEU A 143 6.92 18.55 -1.05
CA LEU A 143 7.31 19.22 0.19
C LEU A 143 8.19 18.26 0.99
N LEU A 144 9.43 18.67 1.30
CA LEU A 144 10.36 17.88 2.10
C LEU A 144 10.20 18.17 3.59
N LEU A 145 10.78 17.30 4.43
CA LEU A 145 10.81 17.49 5.88
C LEU A 145 11.60 18.75 6.29
N SER A 146 12.59 19.14 5.48
CA SER A 146 13.34 20.40 5.57
C SER A 146 12.51 21.65 5.24
N ARG A 147 11.21 21.49 4.93
CA ARG A 147 10.28 22.51 4.46
C ARG A 147 10.54 23.02 3.04
N HIS A 148 11.54 22.48 2.35
CA HIS A 148 11.79 22.83 0.95
C HIS A 148 10.61 22.36 0.08
N ARG A 149 10.14 23.24 -0.80
CA ARG A 149 9.10 22.97 -1.78
C ARG A 149 9.69 23.00 -3.17
N GLY A 150 9.31 22.04 -3.99
CA GLY A 150 9.76 22.00 -5.37
C GLY A 150 8.83 21.25 -6.28
N CYS A 151 9.29 21.07 -7.51
CA CYS A 151 8.59 20.36 -8.56
C CYS A 151 9.66 19.70 -9.45
N SER A 152 9.47 18.42 -9.77
CA SER A 152 10.38 17.62 -10.61
C SER A 152 11.78 17.42 -9.96
N GLY A 153 12.75 16.90 -10.72
CA GLY A 153 14.11 16.61 -10.25
C GLY A 153 14.35 15.20 -9.72
N PHE A 154 13.29 14.41 -9.51
CA PHE A 154 13.39 13.03 -8.99
C PHE A 154 14.05 12.04 -9.96
N LEU A 155 14.15 12.37 -11.26
CA LEU A 155 14.83 11.54 -12.26
C LEU A 155 16.34 11.50 -12.03
N ASP A 156 16.89 12.56 -11.43
CA ASP A 156 18.34 12.71 -11.27
C ASP A 156 18.85 12.00 -10.01
N ILE A 157 17.98 11.66 -9.05
CA ILE A 157 18.33 11.07 -7.75
C ILE A 157 19.02 9.72 -7.95
N GLY A 158 20.20 9.56 -7.34
CA GLY A 158 21.04 8.37 -7.50
C GLY A 158 21.85 8.33 -8.80
N THR A 159 21.88 9.41 -9.58
CA THR A 159 22.75 9.59 -10.75
C THR A 159 23.76 10.71 -10.51
N ASP A 160 24.76 10.85 -11.37
CA ASP A 160 25.74 11.94 -11.25
C ASP A 160 25.14 13.35 -11.32
N ALA A 161 23.93 13.48 -11.88
CA ALA A 161 23.19 14.73 -11.99
C ALA A 161 22.39 15.11 -10.72
N GLU A 162 22.31 14.24 -9.71
CA GLU A 162 21.58 14.55 -8.48
C GLU A 162 22.17 15.78 -7.78
N LYS A 163 21.32 16.56 -7.11
CA LYS A 163 21.71 17.82 -6.48
C LYS A 163 20.85 18.12 -5.26
N PRO A 164 21.39 18.81 -4.24
CA PRO A 164 20.60 19.23 -3.10
C PRO A 164 19.39 20.06 -3.51
N PRO A 165 18.22 19.90 -2.86
CA PRO A 165 17.97 19.04 -1.70
C PRO A 165 17.48 17.62 -2.06
N LEU A 166 17.60 17.20 -3.32
CA LEU A 166 17.17 15.89 -3.81
C LEU A 166 18.38 14.97 -3.99
N LEU A 167 18.91 14.50 -2.86
CA LEU A 167 20.02 13.55 -2.81
C LEU A 167 19.50 12.16 -2.44
N LEU A 168 20.10 11.11 -3.02
CA LEU A 168 19.75 9.72 -2.70
C LEU A 168 19.82 9.44 -1.19
N GLU A 169 20.77 10.02 -0.46
CA GLU A 169 20.84 9.84 0.99
C GLU A 169 19.64 10.45 1.77
N ASP A 170 18.98 11.45 1.21
CA ASP A 170 17.98 12.28 1.89
C ASP A 170 16.53 11.97 1.50
N VAL A 171 16.31 11.46 0.29
CA VAL A 171 14.98 11.19 -0.26
C VAL A 171 14.94 9.87 -1.03
N LEU A 172 13.73 9.35 -1.29
CA LEU A 172 13.55 8.17 -2.14
C LEU A 172 13.79 8.50 -3.62
N CYS A 173 14.51 7.61 -4.33
CA CYS A 173 14.55 7.62 -5.80
C CYS A 173 13.33 6.88 -6.40
N TYR A 174 13.07 6.98 -7.71
CA TYR A 174 11.88 6.35 -8.30
C TYR A 174 11.81 4.83 -8.14
N ASP A 175 12.96 4.13 -8.11
CA ASP A 175 12.99 2.70 -7.85
C ASP A 175 12.47 2.38 -6.44
N GLU A 176 12.86 3.20 -5.45
CA GLU A 176 12.41 3.06 -4.06
C GLU A 176 10.95 3.48 -3.89
N ILE A 177 10.49 4.52 -4.59
CA ILE A 177 9.09 4.95 -4.58
C ILE A 177 8.16 3.83 -5.08
N LYS A 178 8.62 3.07 -6.08
CA LYS A 178 7.89 1.91 -6.60
C LYS A 178 7.76 0.80 -5.54
N LEU A 179 8.81 0.60 -4.74
CA LEU A 179 8.85 -0.42 -3.69
C LEU A 179 8.05 0.00 -2.46
N SER A 180 8.10 1.27 -2.07
CA SER A 180 7.32 1.83 -0.98
C SER A 180 5.82 1.83 -1.26
N ALA A 181 5.40 1.74 -2.53
CA ALA A 181 4.01 1.57 -2.93
C ALA A 181 3.38 0.23 -2.50
N PHE A 182 4.18 -0.70 -1.97
CA PHE A 182 3.72 -1.93 -1.33
C PHE A 182 3.81 -1.90 0.20
N LEU A 183 4.30 -0.80 0.78
CA LEU A 183 4.49 -0.63 2.21
C LEU A 183 3.35 0.18 2.83
N SER A 184 2.44 -0.54 3.46
CA SER A 184 1.28 -0.01 4.17
C SER A 184 1.58 0.24 5.63
N VAL A 185 0.78 1.09 6.27
CA VAL A 185 0.73 1.25 7.72
C VAL A 185 -0.72 1.05 8.15
N SER A 186 -0.92 0.27 9.21
CA SER A 186 -2.23 -0.06 9.78
C SER A 186 -2.25 0.25 11.26
N SER A 187 -3.36 0.80 11.77
CA SER A 187 -3.58 1.02 13.20
C SER A 187 -5.07 1.10 13.51
N HIS A 188 -5.44 0.94 14.78
CA HIS A 188 -6.68 1.54 15.28
C HIS A 188 -6.57 3.06 15.26
N THR A 189 -7.70 3.77 15.19
CA THR A 189 -7.77 5.24 15.24
C THR A 189 -9.14 5.69 15.76
N GLU A 190 -9.21 6.92 16.26
CA GLU A 190 -10.46 7.68 16.35
C GLU A 190 -10.94 8.07 14.94
N PHE A 191 -12.25 7.98 14.72
CA PHE A 191 -12.95 8.64 13.62
C PHE A 191 -13.61 9.92 14.14
N LEU A 192 -13.17 11.05 13.61
CA LEU A 192 -13.52 12.39 14.09
C LEU A 192 -14.76 12.96 13.41
N ASN A 193 -15.03 12.51 12.19
CA ASN A 193 -16.21 12.79 11.38
C ASN A 193 -16.46 11.59 10.43
N ASP A 194 -17.44 11.72 9.53
CA ASP A 194 -17.85 10.63 8.63
C ASP A 194 -16.81 10.27 7.56
N GLY A 195 -15.75 11.06 7.40
CA GLY A 195 -14.72 10.88 6.37
C GLY A 195 -15.14 11.38 4.99
N ASN A 196 -16.20 12.21 4.89
CA ASN A 196 -16.59 12.83 3.64
C ASN A 196 -15.39 13.55 2.99
N ARG A 197 -15.29 13.51 1.65
CA ARG A 197 -14.14 14.11 0.93
C ARG A 197 -13.96 15.62 1.19
N GLN A 198 -15.03 16.32 1.58
CA GLN A 198 -15.03 17.74 1.87
C GLN A 198 -15.05 18.05 3.38
N ASN A 199 -14.75 17.08 4.25
CA ASN A 199 -14.91 17.23 5.70
C ASN A 199 -14.04 18.36 6.31
N CYS A 200 -12.92 18.71 5.69
CA CYS A 200 -12.03 19.82 6.08
C CYS A 200 -11.65 19.84 7.58
N GLY A 201 -11.65 18.70 8.25
CA GLY A 201 -11.31 18.58 9.68
C GLY A 201 -12.41 19.05 10.63
N VAL A 202 -13.64 19.21 10.14
CA VAL A 202 -14.80 19.56 10.98
C VAL A 202 -15.19 18.33 11.81
N ILE A 203 -15.26 18.48 13.13
CA ILE A 203 -15.62 17.40 14.06
C ILE A 203 -17.12 17.13 14.01
N GLU A 204 -17.51 15.85 13.90
CA GLU A 204 -18.91 15.44 14.05
C GLU A 204 -19.31 15.50 15.53
N ARG A 205 -20.31 16.34 15.83
CA ARG A 205 -20.84 16.53 17.18
C ARG A 205 -21.83 15.43 17.53
N ASN A 206 -22.63 14.99 16.57
CA ASN A 206 -23.58 13.90 16.76
C ASN A 206 -22.90 12.55 16.50
N LYS A 207 -22.32 11.96 17.56
CA LYS A 207 -21.60 10.67 17.48
C LYS A 207 -22.47 9.49 17.05
N SER A 208 -23.81 9.58 17.08
CA SER A 208 -24.69 8.53 16.51
C SER A 208 -24.60 8.42 14.98
N ARG A 209 -24.01 9.42 14.30
CA ARG A 209 -23.89 9.44 12.83
C ARG A 209 -22.67 8.70 12.32
N ILE A 210 -21.68 8.46 13.17
CA ILE A 210 -20.40 7.86 12.79
C ILE A 210 -20.04 6.69 13.70
N GLU A 211 -19.21 5.78 13.21
CA GLU A 211 -18.38 5.01 14.12
C GLU A 211 -17.36 5.95 14.77
N THR A 212 -17.07 5.74 16.05
CA THR A 212 -16.13 6.59 16.80
C THR A 212 -14.70 6.10 16.71
N ASP A 213 -14.52 4.82 16.42
CA ASP A 213 -13.25 4.13 16.38
C ASP A 213 -13.32 2.93 15.43
N GLY A 214 -12.15 2.47 15.01
CA GLY A 214 -11.99 1.31 14.16
C GLY A 214 -10.55 1.22 13.68
N VAL A 215 -10.32 0.45 12.62
CA VAL A 215 -9.01 0.28 12.01
C VAL A 215 -8.90 1.11 10.74
N ILE A 216 -7.73 1.70 10.52
CA ILE A 216 -7.40 2.38 9.28
C ILE A 216 -6.10 1.85 8.70
N ILE A 217 -6.09 1.61 7.39
CA ILE A 217 -4.93 1.15 6.63
C ILE A 217 -4.74 1.98 5.37
N GLY A 218 -3.52 2.47 5.17
CA GLY A 218 -3.12 3.17 3.94
C GLY A 218 -2.72 2.18 2.86
N LEU A 219 -3.41 2.20 1.72
CA LEU A 219 -3.10 1.37 0.55
C LEU A 219 -2.68 2.25 -0.62
N ILE A 220 -1.55 1.90 -1.26
CA ILE A 220 -0.97 2.71 -2.32
C ILE A 220 -1.24 2.04 -3.67
N GLY A 221 -1.92 2.77 -4.56
CA GLY A 221 -2.22 2.31 -5.92
C GLY A 221 -1.09 2.63 -6.91
N ALA A 222 -1.14 2.02 -8.08
CA ALA A 222 -0.16 2.27 -9.13
C ALA A 222 -0.24 3.71 -9.66
N ARG A 223 0.90 4.40 -9.78
CA ARG A 223 0.98 5.76 -10.31
C ARG A 223 1.40 5.78 -11.78
N LEU A 224 0.43 5.67 -12.68
CA LEU A 224 0.69 5.46 -14.12
C LEU A 224 0.70 6.75 -14.98
N VAL A 225 0.66 7.92 -14.36
CA VAL A 225 0.74 9.22 -15.07
C VAL A 225 2.17 9.73 -15.27
N ARG A 226 3.14 9.17 -14.54
CA ARG A 226 4.55 9.49 -14.70
C ARG A 226 5.16 8.42 -15.60
N ARG A 227 5.55 8.81 -16.82
CA ARG A 227 6.08 7.89 -17.83
C ARG A 227 7.45 7.35 -17.40
N ASP A 228 7.73 6.13 -17.83
CA ASP A 228 9.03 5.47 -17.80
C ASP A 228 9.60 5.12 -16.40
N VAL A 229 8.82 5.33 -15.34
CA VAL A 229 9.22 5.09 -13.94
C VAL A 229 8.11 4.43 -13.13
N MET A 230 8.46 3.89 -11.96
CA MET A 230 7.51 3.25 -11.04
C MET A 230 6.73 2.11 -11.73
N GLU A 231 5.43 1.94 -11.43
CA GLU A 231 4.63 0.88 -12.06
C GLU A 231 4.40 1.05 -13.56
N TYR A 232 4.66 2.25 -14.13
CA TYR A 232 4.60 2.46 -15.57
C TYR A 232 5.54 1.49 -16.30
N GLN A 233 6.71 1.21 -15.71
CA GLN A 233 7.71 0.29 -16.26
C GLN A 233 7.22 -1.14 -16.43
N ASP A 234 6.20 -1.56 -15.67
CA ASP A 234 5.71 -2.94 -15.70
C ASP A 234 4.36 -3.07 -16.39
N ILE A 235 3.52 -2.03 -16.31
CA ILE A 235 2.11 -2.10 -16.72
C ILE A 235 1.88 -1.46 -18.10
N ILE A 236 2.64 -0.42 -18.44
CA ILE A 236 2.49 0.29 -19.71
C ILE A 236 3.62 -0.11 -20.66
N ILE A 237 3.24 -0.59 -21.84
CA ILE A 237 4.16 -1.02 -22.89
C ILE A 237 4.23 0.10 -23.92
N THR A 238 5.44 0.62 -24.15
CA THR A 238 5.68 1.71 -25.13
C THR A 238 6.87 1.41 -26.03
N SER A 239 6.86 1.99 -27.24
CA SER A 239 7.94 1.79 -28.21
C SER A 239 9.31 2.31 -27.76
N LYS A 240 9.35 3.27 -26.85
CA LYS A 240 10.61 3.85 -26.34
C LYS A 240 11.15 3.12 -25.12
N GLN A 241 10.25 2.64 -24.25
CA GLN A 241 10.64 1.95 -23.01
C GLN A 241 10.88 0.46 -23.27
N ASN A 242 9.96 -0.22 -23.95
CA ASN A 242 9.95 -1.68 -24.08
C ASN A 242 10.80 -2.16 -25.27
N THR A 243 12.11 -1.95 -25.13
CA THR A 243 13.13 -2.35 -26.11
C THR A 243 14.16 -3.28 -25.46
N LYS A 244 14.93 -4.00 -26.29
CA LYS A 244 15.99 -4.91 -25.81
C LYS A 244 17.09 -4.16 -25.06
N GLU A 245 17.42 -2.95 -25.50
CA GLU A 245 18.43 -2.07 -24.91
C GLU A 245 18.06 -1.69 -23.47
N ASN A 246 16.77 -1.51 -23.19
CA ASN A 246 16.25 -1.24 -21.86
C ASN A 246 16.00 -2.52 -21.03
N GLY A 247 16.43 -3.69 -21.52
CA GLY A 247 16.36 -4.97 -20.81
C GLY A 247 15.04 -5.73 -20.92
N TYR A 248 14.10 -5.28 -21.76
CA TYR A 248 12.79 -5.92 -21.94
C TYR A 248 12.84 -7.10 -22.92
N GLY A 249 11.85 -7.99 -22.82
CA GLY A 249 11.58 -9.06 -23.78
C GLY A 249 12.37 -10.35 -23.54
N LEU A 250 13.17 -10.41 -22.48
CA LEU A 250 13.85 -11.63 -22.07
C LEU A 250 12.88 -12.60 -21.37
N PRO A 251 12.96 -13.93 -21.62
CA PRO A 251 12.34 -14.97 -20.81
C PRO A 251 12.55 -14.80 -19.29
N ILE A 252 11.67 -15.38 -18.47
CA ILE A 252 11.72 -15.24 -17.01
C ILE A 252 12.98 -15.89 -16.42
N ASP A 253 13.36 -17.06 -16.95
CA ASP A 253 14.45 -17.89 -16.43
C ASP A 253 15.79 -17.67 -17.15
N GLU A 254 15.88 -16.68 -18.05
CA GLU A 254 17.12 -16.37 -18.75
C GLU A 254 18.10 -15.62 -17.83
N GLU A 255 19.37 -16.01 -17.86
CA GLU A 255 20.42 -15.30 -17.14
C GLU A 255 20.59 -13.88 -17.67
N THR A 256 20.84 -12.94 -16.75
CA THR A 256 21.00 -11.53 -17.11
C THR A 256 22.45 -11.10 -16.90
N ASN A 257 23.01 -10.41 -17.89
CA ASN A 257 24.41 -9.97 -17.91
C ASN A 257 24.57 -8.44 -17.91
N SER A 258 23.47 -7.69 -17.79
CA SER A 258 23.47 -6.22 -17.76
C SER A 258 22.57 -5.68 -16.66
N ARG A 259 22.88 -4.47 -16.18
CA ARG A 259 22.09 -3.78 -15.15
C ARG A 259 20.61 -3.61 -15.54
N PRO A 260 20.24 -3.14 -16.75
CA PRO A 260 18.83 -3.03 -17.14
C PRO A 260 18.10 -4.38 -17.18
N ALA A 261 18.73 -5.41 -17.75
CA ALA A 261 18.14 -6.74 -17.83
C ALA A 261 17.93 -7.36 -16.44
N ASP A 262 18.91 -7.23 -15.53
CA ASP A 262 18.79 -7.73 -14.16
C ASP A 262 17.73 -6.96 -13.36
N TYR A 263 17.60 -5.65 -13.58
CA TYR A 263 16.51 -4.88 -12.98
C TYR A 263 15.14 -5.37 -13.45
N ARG A 264 14.98 -5.68 -14.74
CA ARG A 264 13.76 -6.30 -15.27
C ARG A 264 13.52 -7.69 -14.69
N ARG A 265 14.56 -8.51 -14.49
CA ARG A 265 14.47 -9.82 -13.82
C ARG A 265 13.82 -9.73 -12.45
N VAL A 266 14.19 -8.74 -11.62
CA VAL A 266 13.59 -8.54 -10.29
C VAL A 266 12.07 -8.47 -10.37
N TRP A 267 11.54 -7.67 -11.30
CA TRP A 267 10.09 -7.49 -11.46
C TRP A 267 9.40 -8.68 -12.15
N LYS A 268 10.03 -9.29 -13.15
CA LYS A 268 9.52 -10.53 -13.80
C LYS A 268 9.37 -11.68 -12.80
N GLN A 269 10.37 -11.85 -11.93
CA GLN A 269 10.33 -12.86 -10.87
C GLN A 269 9.30 -12.55 -9.80
N PHE A 270 9.17 -11.27 -9.39
CA PHE A 270 8.16 -10.86 -8.43
C PHE A 270 6.75 -11.16 -8.93
N TYR A 271 6.41 -10.74 -10.16
CA TYR A 271 5.09 -10.97 -10.75
C TYR A 271 4.93 -12.39 -11.33
N GLU A 272 5.98 -13.20 -11.38
CA GLU A 272 6.00 -14.49 -12.08
C GLU A 272 5.41 -14.34 -13.49
N GLU A 273 5.92 -13.35 -14.22
CA GLU A 273 5.38 -12.93 -15.52
C GLU A 273 6.50 -12.38 -16.39
N ARG A 274 6.46 -12.66 -17.70
CA ARG A 274 7.41 -12.04 -18.62
C ARG A 274 6.98 -10.61 -18.95
N ASP A 275 7.96 -9.78 -19.29
CA ASP A 275 7.70 -8.53 -19.99
C ASP A 275 7.87 -8.71 -21.50
N TYR A 276 7.43 -7.71 -22.27
CA TYR A 276 7.33 -7.79 -23.72
C TYR A 276 8.04 -6.63 -24.38
N LEU A 277 8.59 -6.88 -25.58
CA LEU A 277 8.93 -5.82 -26.51
C LEU A 277 7.66 -5.22 -27.10
N TYR A 278 7.68 -3.93 -27.39
CA TYR A 278 6.52 -3.24 -27.96
C TYR A 278 6.06 -3.86 -29.28
N GLU A 279 6.99 -4.24 -30.16
CA GLU A 279 6.71 -4.85 -31.46
C GLU A 279 6.06 -6.25 -31.40
N GLN A 280 6.13 -6.91 -30.24
CA GLN A 280 5.57 -8.25 -30.02
C GLN A 280 4.11 -8.20 -29.57
N VAL A 281 3.56 -7.01 -29.30
CA VAL A 281 2.28 -6.84 -28.64
C VAL A 281 1.33 -6.05 -29.53
N THR A 282 0.16 -6.65 -29.79
CA THR A 282 -0.97 -5.99 -30.43
C THR A 282 -2.12 -5.92 -29.42
N PRO A 283 -2.74 -4.75 -29.18
CA PRO A 283 -3.91 -4.66 -28.32
C PRO A 283 -5.04 -5.54 -28.84
N ASP A 284 -5.50 -6.47 -28.01
CA ASP A 284 -6.57 -7.43 -28.32
C ASP A 284 -7.83 -7.18 -27.46
N GLY A 285 -7.77 -6.21 -26.54
CA GLY A 285 -8.84 -5.91 -25.60
C GLY A 285 -8.97 -6.93 -24.46
N LYS A 286 -8.10 -7.95 -24.40
CA LYS A 286 -8.07 -8.99 -23.36
C LYS A 286 -6.92 -8.72 -22.40
N ARG A 287 -5.75 -9.35 -22.59
CA ARG A 287 -4.55 -9.05 -21.80
C ARG A 287 -4.05 -7.64 -22.13
N PHE A 288 -4.00 -7.31 -23.42
CA PHE A 288 -3.44 -6.06 -23.90
C PHE A 288 -4.56 -5.11 -24.32
N GLY A 289 -4.85 -4.14 -23.45
CA GLY A 289 -5.82 -3.08 -23.71
C GLY A 289 -5.17 -1.78 -24.18
N ASN A 290 -5.99 -0.84 -24.63
CA ASN A 290 -5.51 0.51 -24.91
C ASN A 290 -5.26 1.29 -23.61
N ALA A 291 -4.14 2.00 -23.53
CA ALA A 291 -3.97 3.05 -22.55
C ALA A 291 -4.62 4.37 -23.03
N ARG A 292 -4.73 5.34 -22.14
CA ARG A 292 -5.27 6.69 -22.41
C ARG A 292 -4.37 7.50 -23.32
N ALA A 293 -3.06 7.32 -23.20
CA ALA A 293 -2.10 7.94 -24.10
C ALA A 293 -2.09 7.17 -25.43
N GLN A 294 -2.12 7.90 -26.54
CA GLN A 294 -2.13 7.28 -27.87
C GLN A 294 -0.91 6.39 -28.07
N LYS A 295 -1.13 5.20 -28.66
CA LYS A 295 -0.11 4.17 -28.95
C LYS A 295 0.51 3.48 -27.73
N ASP A 296 0.19 3.90 -26.51
CA ASP A 296 0.59 3.15 -25.31
C ASP A 296 -0.36 1.96 -25.11
N ILE A 297 0.21 0.80 -24.75
CA ILE A 297 -0.54 -0.43 -24.49
C ILE A 297 -0.57 -0.69 -22.99
N PHE A 298 -1.73 -1.08 -22.47
CA PHE A 298 -1.96 -1.38 -21.06
C PHE A 298 -2.04 -2.89 -20.85
N ASP A 299 -1.19 -3.47 -20.00
CA ASP A 299 -1.26 -4.89 -19.64
C ASP A 299 -2.19 -5.11 -18.43
N ASN A 300 -3.39 -5.65 -18.69
CA ASN A 300 -4.39 -5.93 -17.69
C ASN A 300 -3.95 -7.02 -16.69
N VAL A 301 -3.14 -8.00 -17.13
CA VAL A 301 -2.64 -9.09 -16.27
C VAL A 301 -1.62 -8.55 -15.26
N LEU A 302 -0.68 -7.71 -15.68
CA LEU A 302 0.28 -7.09 -14.74
C LEU A 302 -0.42 -6.15 -13.76
N MET A 303 -1.41 -5.38 -14.22
CA MET A 303 -2.22 -4.54 -13.32
C MET A 303 -2.98 -5.38 -12.29
N LYS A 304 -3.57 -6.52 -12.68
CA LYS A 304 -4.18 -7.48 -11.74
C LYS A 304 -3.17 -7.94 -10.69
N LYS A 305 -1.97 -8.36 -11.10
CA LYS A 305 -0.94 -8.84 -10.16
C LYS A 305 -0.52 -7.71 -9.21
N ARG A 306 -0.36 -6.48 -9.70
CA ARG A 306 -0.11 -5.30 -8.86
C ARG A 306 -1.21 -5.03 -7.82
N TYR A 307 -2.48 -5.17 -8.20
CA TYR A 307 -3.61 -5.00 -7.27
C TYR A 307 -3.71 -6.12 -6.25
N THR A 308 -3.46 -7.36 -6.68
CA THR A 308 -3.57 -8.56 -5.83
C THR A 308 -2.82 -8.39 -4.53
N ILE A 309 -1.58 -7.89 -4.59
CA ILE A 309 -0.73 -7.71 -3.40
C ILE A 309 -1.38 -6.76 -2.38
N SER A 310 -1.95 -5.65 -2.83
CA SER A 310 -2.63 -4.71 -1.94
C SER A 310 -3.95 -5.26 -1.39
N PHE A 311 -4.68 -6.06 -2.16
CA PHE A 311 -5.95 -6.66 -1.72
C PHE A 311 -5.72 -7.79 -0.72
N ASP A 312 -4.74 -8.65 -0.95
CA ASP A 312 -4.37 -9.71 -0.01
C ASP A 312 -3.88 -9.09 1.31
N THR A 313 -3.06 -8.04 1.24
CA THR A 313 -2.62 -7.30 2.44
C THR A 313 -3.81 -6.76 3.23
N LEU A 314 -4.77 -6.11 2.55
CA LEU A 314 -5.97 -5.59 3.19
C LEU A 314 -6.81 -6.70 3.85
N LEU A 315 -7.09 -7.78 3.13
CA LEU A 315 -7.96 -8.86 3.60
C LEU A 315 -7.32 -9.61 4.77
N LEU A 316 -6.03 -9.93 4.70
CA LEU A 316 -5.32 -10.64 5.76
C LEU A 316 -5.14 -9.78 7.02
N GLU A 317 -4.82 -8.49 6.85
CA GLU A 317 -4.78 -7.55 7.97
C GLU A 317 -6.15 -7.38 8.62
N SER A 318 -7.20 -7.29 7.81
CA SER A 318 -8.57 -7.14 8.29
C SER A 318 -9.01 -8.37 9.10
N GLU A 319 -8.73 -9.57 8.59
CA GLU A 319 -8.97 -10.82 9.31
C GLU A 319 -8.23 -10.83 10.66
N ALA A 320 -6.94 -10.51 10.67
CA ALA A 320 -6.13 -10.52 11.88
C ALA A 320 -6.64 -9.52 12.94
N ARG A 321 -7.00 -8.30 12.52
CA ARG A 321 -7.55 -7.27 13.43
C ARG A 321 -8.91 -7.66 13.99
N ALA A 322 -9.79 -8.20 13.15
CA ALA A 322 -11.13 -8.61 13.56
C ALA A 322 -11.09 -9.84 14.48
N ALA A 323 -10.24 -10.82 14.17
CA ALA A 323 -9.97 -11.97 15.03
C ALA A 323 -9.44 -11.54 16.40
N ALA A 324 -8.44 -10.66 16.44
CA ALA A 324 -7.89 -10.12 17.69
C ALA A 324 -8.93 -9.36 18.52
N ALA A 325 -9.91 -8.73 17.87
CA ALA A 325 -11.02 -8.05 18.53
C ALA A 325 -12.20 -8.97 18.89
N GLY A 326 -12.20 -10.24 18.48
CA GLY A 326 -13.33 -11.16 18.64
C GLY A 326 -14.59 -10.69 17.90
N LYS A 327 -14.44 -9.98 16.77
CA LYS A 327 -15.53 -9.37 16.00
C LYS A 327 -15.50 -9.83 14.54
N GLN A 328 -16.62 -9.62 13.85
CA GLN A 328 -16.64 -9.64 12.39
C GLN A 328 -16.22 -8.28 11.84
N ALA A 329 -15.51 -8.24 10.72
CA ALA A 329 -15.05 -7.02 10.07
C ALA A 329 -16.09 -6.48 9.09
N TYR A 330 -16.22 -5.15 9.06
CA TYR A 330 -16.82 -4.41 7.97
C TYR A 330 -15.72 -3.63 7.25
N ILE A 331 -15.35 -4.06 6.05
CA ILE A 331 -14.25 -3.46 5.29
C ILE A 331 -14.80 -2.41 4.32
N HIS A 332 -14.40 -1.16 4.49
CA HIS A 332 -14.65 -0.08 3.54
C HIS A 332 -13.50 0.02 2.54
N VAL A 333 -13.81 -0.22 1.27
CA VAL A 333 -12.88 -0.26 0.14
C VAL A 333 -13.13 0.92 -0.78
N VAL A 334 -12.07 1.66 -1.09
CA VAL A 334 -12.06 2.69 -2.14
C VAL A 334 -11.08 2.33 -3.25
N GLY A 335 -11.27 2.93 -4.43
CA GLY A 335 -10.38 2.74 -5.56
C GLY A 335 -8.98 3.32 -5.35
N ILE A 336 -7.97 2.47 -5.17
CA ILE A 336 -6.56 2.87 -5.17
C ILE A 336 -6.02 2.99 -6.60
N GLY A 337 -5.38 4.13 -6.94
CA GLY A 337 -4.84 4.37 -8.29
C GLY A 337 -5.88 4.55 -9.41
N LEU A 338 -7.19 4.53 -9.11
CA LEU A 338 -8.27 4.69 -10.09
C LEU A 338 -8.63 6.15 -10.39
N GLY A 339 -8.10 7.09 -9.61
CA GLY A 339 -8.32 8.52 -9.75
C GLY A 339 -7.47 9.16 -10.85
N VAL A 340 -6.77 10.23 -10.50
CA VAL A 340 -5.90 10.98 -11.43
C VAL A 340 -4.72 10.15 -11.95
N TRP A 341 -4.39 9.03 -11.33
CA TRP A 341 -3.29 8.14 -11.75
C TRP A 341 -3.67 7.07 -12.78
N ARG A 342 -4.96 6.89 -13.04
CA ARG A 342 -5.46 5.87 -13.95
C ARG A 342 -4.91 6.06 -15.37
N ALA A 343 -4.45 4.97 -15.97
CA ALA A 343 -3.91 4.97 -17.34
C ALA A 343 -4.82 4.30 -18.36
N ALA A 344 -5.87 3.57 -17.97
CA ALA A 344 -6.79 2.93 -18.91
C ALA A 344 -8.25 2.96 -18.43
N GLU A 345 -9.21 2.86 -19.36
CA GLU A 345 -10.64 2.91 -19.02
C GLU A 345 -11.10 1.65 -18.28
N GLN A 346 -10.62 0.49 -18.71
CA GLN A 346 -10.91 -0.83 -18.15
C GLN A 346 -10.28 -1.08 -16.78
N GLN A 347 -9.41 -0.20 -16.28
CA GLN A 347 -8.67 -0.40 -15.03
C GLN A 347 -9.60 -0.59 -13.81
N GLU A 348 -10.80 0.01 -13.81
CA GLU A 348 -11.81 -0.21 -12.75
C GLU A 348 -12.40 -1.62 -12.79
N LYS A 349 -12.63 -2.16 -14.00
CA LYS A 349 -13.08 -3.55 -14.19
C LYS A 349 -12.00 -4.53 -13.75
N VAL A 350 -10.75 -4.28 -14.12
CA VAL A 350 -9.57 -5.05 -13.66
C VAL A 350 -9.50 -5.06 -12.13
N PHE A 351 -9.72 -3.90 -11.48
CA PHE A 351 -9.74 -3.79 -10.02
C PHE A 351 -10.81 -4.70 -9.41
N LEU A 352 -12.07 -4.55 -9.81
CA LEU A 352 -13.18 -5.31 -9.22
C LEU A 352 -13.05 -6.81 -9.50
N GLU A 353 -12.66 -7.19 -10.71
CA GLU A 353 -12.43 -8.60 -11.03
C GLU A 353 -11.32 -9.22 -10.19
N THR A 354 -10.21 -8.49 -10.05
CA THR A 354 -9.09 -8.94 -9.21
C THR A 354 -9.55 -9.11 -7.77
N PHE A 355 -10.28 -8.15 -7.21
CA PHE A 355 -10.76 -8.24 -5.83
C PHE A 355 -11.71 -9.42 -5.66
N ALA A 356 -12.62 -9.66 -6.60
CA ALA A 356 -13.53 -10.82 -6.60
C ALA A 356 -12.76 -12.15 -6.56
N GLN A 357 -11.73 -12.28 -7.40
CA GLN A 357 -10.88 -13.47 -7.45
C GLN A 357 -10.13 -13.68 -6.13
N ARG A 358 -9.53 -12.62 -5.57
CA ARG A 358 -8.79 -12.70 -4.30
C ARG A 358 -9.70 -13.00 -3.12
N LEU A 359 -10.86 -12.35 -3.04
CA LEU A 359 -11.87 -12.63 -2.02
C LEU A 359 -12.30 -14.09 -2.06
N LYS A 360 -12.62 -14.63 -3.25
CA LYS A 360 -13.00 -16.04 -3.42
C LYS A 360 -11.88 -17.00 -3.03
N LEU A 361 -10.63 -16.70 -3.40
CA LEU A 361 -9.49 -17.55 -3.09
C LEU A 361 -9.21 -17.61 -1.59
N LEU A 362 -9.20 -16.45 -0.94
CA LEU A 362 -8.88 -16.34 0.48
C LEU A 362 -10.07 -16.68 1.37
N LEU A 363 -11.30 -16.73 0.84
CA LEU A 363 -12.54 -17.00 1.57
C LEU A 363 -12.45 -18.09 2.66
N PRO A 364 -11.79 -19.25 2.44
CA PRO A 364 -11.65 -20.28 3.49
C PRO A 364 -10.86 -19.83 4.73
N LYS A 365 -10.09 -18.75 4.63
CA LYS A 365 -9.21 -18.18 5.67
C LYS A 365 -9.74 -16.87 6.25
N LEU A 366 -10.84 -16.34 5.70
CA LEU A 366 -11.40 -15.05 6.08
C LEU A 366 -12.63 -15.23 6.98
N SER A 367 -12.45 -15.91 8.11
CA SER A 367 -13.54 -16.29 9.03
C SER A 367 -14.12 -15.14 9.86
N HIS A 368 -13.38 -14.04 9.95
CA HIS A 368 -13.74 -12.83 10.69
C HIS A 368 -14.10 -11.68 9.76
N ILE A 369 -14.36 -11.90 8.48
CA ILE A 369 -14.82 -10.85 7.56
C ILE A 369 -16.31 -11.01 7.28
N GLY A 370 -17.14 -10.14 7.86
CA GLY A 370 -18.59 -10.16 7.61
C GLY A 370 -18.97 -9.45 6.32
N VAL A 371 -18.32 -8.32 6.03
CA VAL A 371 -18.70 -7.43 4.92
C VAL A 371 -17.49 -6.85 4.19
N VAL A 372 -17.57 -6.78 2.87
CA VAL A 372 -16.71 -5.93 2.03
C VAL A 372 -17.57 -4.92 1.26
N HIS A 373 -17.39 -3.63 1.54
CA HIS A 373 -18.12 -2.54 0.92
C HIS A 373 -17.21 -1.74 -0.01
N PHE A 374 -17.44 -1.88 -1.32
CA PHE A 374 -16.82 -1.09 -2.38
C PHE A 374 -17.55 0.24 -2.55
N SER A 375 -16.93 1.31 -2.09
CA SER A 375 -17.49 2.66 -2.14
C SER A 375 -16.88 3.52 -3.24
N TRP A 376 -17.74 4.34 -3.86
CA TRP A 376 -17.37 5.33 -4.88
C TRP A 376 -16.87 4.76 -6.22
N PHE A 377 -17.19 3.50 -6.50
CA PHE A 377 -17.04 2.90 -7.83
C PHE A 377 -18.18 3.39 -8.75
N LYS A 378 -17.90 3.49 -10.05
CA LYS A 378 -18.88 3.80 -11.09
C LYS A 378 -19.76 2.61 -11.39
N LEU A 379 -19.18 1.41 -11.34
CA LEU A 379 -19.91 0.16 -11.54
C LEU A 379 -20.71 -0.18 -10.27
N SER A 380 -21.97 -0.55 -10.46
CA SER A 380 -22.85 -1.03 -9.38
C SER A 380 -22.77 -2.55 -9.16
N GLU A 381 -22.20 -3.27 -10.12
CA GLU A 381 -21.94 -4.71 -10.07
C GLU A 381 -20.79 -5.11 -11.00
N TRP A 382 -20.09 -6.18 -10.65
CA TRP A 382 -19.11 -6.86 -11.48
C TRP A 382 -19.00 -8.34 -11.10
N GLY A 383 -19.55 -9.23 -11.93
CA GLY A 383 -19.66 -10.64 -11.59
C GLY A 383 -20.46 -10.86 -10.29
N ASP A 384 -19.88 -11.58 -9.34
CA ASP A 384 -20.50 -11.84 -8.03
C ASP A 384 -20.38 -10.66 -7.05
N LEU A 385 -19.57 -9.64 -7.36
CA LEU A 385 -19.53 -8.40 -6.60
C LEU A 385 -20.75 -7.55 -6.96
N LYS A 386 -21.76 -7.51 -6.10
CA LYS A 386 -22.96 -6.70 -6.31
C LYS A 386 -23.53 -6.22 -4.98
N HIS A 387 -24.35 -5.18 -5.01
CA HIS A 387 -25.00 -4.69 -3.80
C HIS A 387 -25.86 -5.80 -3.16
N SER A 388 -25.60 -6.07 -1.87
CA SER A 388 -26.23 -7.15 -1.10
C SER A 388 -25.93 -8.57 -1.65
N GLY A 389 -24.86 -8.73 -2.43
CA GLY A 389 -24.35 -10.04 -2.84
C GLY A 389 -23.69 -10.80 -1.68
N ILE A 390 -23.65 -12.14 -1.76
CA ILE A 390 -23.00 -12.98 -0.74
C ILE A 390 -22.08 -13.99 -1.42
N TYR A 391 -20.80 -13.98 -1.02
CA TYR A 391 -19.84 -15.03 -1.33
C TYR A 391 -20.01 -16.15 -0.32
N LYS A 392 -20.82 -17.15 -0.69
CA LYS A 392 -21.14 -18.27 0.20
C LYS A 392 -19.90 -19.09 0.52
N SER A 393 -19.76 -19.48 1.77
CA SER A 393 -18.74 -20.41 2.24
C SER A 393 -19.29 -21.28 3.36
N PRO A 394 -19.25 -22.62 3.23
CA PRO A 394 -19.71 -23.51 4.28
C PRO A 394 -18.81 -23.47 5.53
N THR A 395 -17.58 -22.97 5.41
CA THR A 395 -16.63 -22.86 6.53
C THR A 395 -16.66 -21.50 7.23
N HIS A 396 -17.41 -20.52 6.68
CA HIS A 396 -17.52 -19.20 7.26
C HIS A 396 -18.62 -19.18 8.34
N PRO A 397 -18.39 -18.61 9.54
CA PRO A 397 -19.36 -18.65 10.64
C PRO A 397 -20.71 -18.02 10.30
N ASN A 398 -20.71 -17.02 9.41
CA ASN A 398 -21.93 -16.37 8.91
C ASN A 398 -22.43 -16.91 7.55
N GLY A 399 -21.95 -18.09 7.12
CA GLY A 399 -22.30 -18.71 5.84
C GLY A 399 -21.69 -18.05 4.60
N GLY A 400 -20.95 -16.95 4.75
CA GLY A 400 -20.23 -16.27 3.68
C GLY A 400 -19.92 -14.81 4.01
N ILE A 401 -19.36 -14.10 3.02
CA ILE A 401 -19.04 -12.68 3.09
C ILE A 401 -20.05 -11.88 2.28
N ARG A 402 -20.68 -10.88 2.90
CA ARG A 402 -21.60 -9.97 2.21
C ARG A 402 -20.82 -8.88 1.49
N THR A 403 -21.31 -8.47 0.32
CA THR A 403 -20.72 -7.39 -0.48
C THR A 403 -21.70 -6.26 -0.69
N PHE A 404 -21.19 -5.03 -0.67
CA PHE A 404 -21.95 -3.83 -1.03
C PHE A 404 -21.18 -3.04 -2.08
N LEU A 405 -21.87 -2.66 -3.15
CA LEU A 405 -21.38 -1.71 -4.15
C LEU A 405 -22.31 -0.51 -4.14
N SER A 406 -22.02 0.47 -3.30
CA SER A 406 -22.80 1.70 -3.19
C SER A 406 -21.95 2.83 -2.61
N LYS A 407 -22.50 4.04 -2.51
CA LYS A 407 -21.78 5.18 -1.91
C LYS A 407 -21.97 5.17 -0.40
N ARG A 408 -20.87 5.17 0.34
CA ARG A 408 -20.82 5.35 1.80
C ARG A 408 -19.57 6.16 2.15
N ASN A 409 -19.68 7.08 3.10
CA ASN A 409 -18.49 7.71 3.65
C ASN A 409 -17.73 6.70 4.54
N PRO A 410 -16.40 6.83 4.70
CA PRO A 410 -15.60 5.84 5.41
C PRO A 410 -16.07 5.49 6.82
N ALA A 411 -16.50 6.49 7.60
CA ALA A 411 -16.84 6.34 9.01
C ALA A 411 -18.33 6.47 9.33
N ASP A 412 -19.23 6.43 8.33
CA ASP A 412 -20.68 6.42 8.57
C ASP A 412 -21.05 5.31 9.58
N LYS A 413 -21.93 5.61 10.55
CA LYS A 413 -22.36 4.61 11.55
C LYS A 413 -22.87 3.34 10.86
N LEU A 414 -22.43 2.17 11.33
CA LEU A 414 -22.97 0.89 10.88
C LEU A 414 -24.36 0.72 11.48
N LYS A 415 -25.36 0.88 10.61
CA LYS A 415 -26.78 0.78 10.97
C LYS A 415 -27.27 -0.63 10.63
N SER A 416 -28.19 -1.13 11.45
CA SER A 416 -28.78 -2.49 11.47
C SER A 416 -28.14 -3.42 12.52
N PRO A 417 -28.96 -4.25 13.19
CA PRO A 417 -28.48 -5.19 14.22
C PRO A 417 -27.41 -6.16 13.72
N GLU A 418 -27.44 -6.50 12.42
CA GLU A 418 -26.47 -7.40 11.80
C GLU A 418 -25.08 -6.77 11.65
N LEU A 419 -24.98 -5.44 11.63
CA LEU A 419 -23.75 -4.70 11.32
C LEU A 419 -23.20 -3.90 12.51
N GLU A 420 -24.04 -3.52 13.47
CA GLU A 420 -23.70 -2.56 14.54
C GLU A 420 -22.54 -3.01 15.46
N ASN A 421 -22.27 -4.31 15.54
CA ASN A 421 -21.21 -4.89 16.38
C ASN A 421 -19.93 -5.25 15.60
N MET A 422 -19.88 -4.97 14.29
CA MET A 422 -18.71 -5.24 13.47
C MET A 422 -17.57 -4.26 13.75
N LEU A 423 -16.33 -4.71 13.61
CA LEU A 423 -15.16 -3.85 13.57
C LEU A 423 -15.11 -3.14 12.22
N LEU A 424 -15.27 -1.82 12.21
CA LEU A 424 -15.10 -1.03 11.00
C LEU A 424 -13.60 -0.95 10.63
N ILE A 425 -13.28 -1.34 9.40
CA ILE A 425 -11.94 -1.27 8.84
C ILE A 425 -11.99 -0.39 7.58
N VAL A 426 -11.27 0.72 7.59
CA VAL A 426 -11.24 1.69 6.51
C VAL A 426 -9.92 1.58 5.76
N SER A 427 -9.98 1.26 4.48
CA SER A 427 -8.86 1.50 3.57
C SER A 427 -8.94 2.90 2.97
N TYR A 428 -7.80 3.58 2.85
CA TYR A 428 -7.71 4.83 2.11
C TYR A 428 -6.59 4.76 1.06
N ALA A 429 -6.79 5.48 -0.04
CA ALA A 429 -5.74 5.62 -1.05
C ALA A 429 -4.63 6.52 -0.50
N TRP A 430 -3.39 6.03 -0.57
CA TRP A 430 -2.17 6.74 -0.16
C TRP A 430 -1.14 6.79 -1.30
N ASP A 431 -0.05 7.52 -1.07
CA ASP A 431 1.05 7.81 -1.99
C ASP A 431 2.36 7.14 -1.58
N GLY A 432 3.07 6.55 -2.55
CA GLY A 432 4.35 5.88 -2.32
C GLY A 432 5.46 6.79 -1.78
N ASN A 433 5.41 8.09 -2.07
CA ASN A 433 6.43 9.05 -1.65
C ASN A 433 5.89 10.21 -0.81
N ALA A 434 4.82 9.98 -0.05
CA ALA A 434 4.29 10.97 0.88
C ALA A 434 4.15 10.40 2.29
N LEU A 435 4.23 11.28 3.30
CA LEU A 435 3.74 10.98 4.65
C LEU A 435 2.21 10.86 4.64
N PRO A 436 1.60 10.25 5.67
CA PRO A 436 0.14 10.12 5.75
C PRO A 436 -0.54 11.49 5.63
N GLY A 437 -1.54 11.58 4.76
CA GLY A 437 -2.29 12.80 4.48
C GLY A 437 -1.87 13.58 3.24
N ASN A 438 -0.67 13.34 2.70
CA ASN A 438 -0.14 13.94 1.47
C ASN A 438 -0.48 15.44 1.31
N GLU A 439 -1.47 15.82 0.49
CA GLU A 439 -1.84 17.22 0.25
C GLU A 439 -2.41 17.96 1.49
N PHE A 440 -2.76 17.24 2.56
CA PHE A 440 -3.04 17.81 3.89
C PHE A 440 -1.93 18.76 4.35
N TRP A 441 -0.66 18.35 4.20
CA TRP A 441 0.51 19.13 4.59
C TRP A 441 0.72 20.39 3.74
N MET A 442 0.05 20.46 2.60
CA MET A 442 -0.01 21.62 1.71
C MET A 442 -1.24 22.48 1.96
N LYS A 443 -1.97 22.25 3.07
CA LYS A 443 -3.23 22.93 3.44
C LYS A 443 -4.39 22.68 2.48
N MET A 444 -4.32 21.62 1.67
CA MET A 444 -5.37 21.26 0.70
C MET A 444 -6.30 20.22 1.34
N LEU A 445 -7.15 20.65 2.27
CA LEU A 445 -7.90 19.76 3.17
C LEU A 445 -9.09 18.99 2.53
N LYS A 446 -9.31 19.15 1.22
CA LYS A 446 -10.44 18.55 0.48
C LYS A 446 -10.11 18.11 -0.95
N SER A 447 -8.83 18.01 -1.30
CA SER A 447 -8.40 17.69 -2.67
C SER A 447 -8.45 16.20 -2.97
N THR A 448 -8.07 15.37 -2.00
CA THR A 448 -7.77 13.94 -2.17
C THR A 448 -8.32 13.09 -1.04
N GLY A 449 -8.36 11.77 -1.26
CA GLY A 449 -8.69 10.80 -0.22
C GLY A 449 -7.75 10.94 0.99
N ASP A 450 -6.45 11.10 0.73
CA ASP A 450 -5.42 11.38 1.72
C ASP A 450 -5.79 12.54 2.65
N SER A 451 -6.10 13.71 2.06
CA SER A 451 -6.43 14.90 2.82
C SER A 451 -7.71 14.73 3.65
N SER A 452 -8.74 14.08 3.10
CA SER A 452 -9.97 13.82 3.85
C SER A 452 -9.76 12.83 4.99
N THR A 453 -8.96 11.78 4.78
CA THR A 453 -8.62 10.79 5.79
C THR A 453 -7.78 11.41 6.91
N ALA A 454 -6.77 12.20 6.57
CA ALA A 454 -5.97 12.97 7.53
C ALA A 454 -6.82 13.92 8.38
N CYS A 455 -7.87 14.50 7.80
CA CYS A 455 -8.78 15.39 8.50
C CYS A 455 -9.84 14.65 9.34
N SER A 456 -10.14 13.38 9.04
CA SER A 456 -11.19 12.61 9.71
C SER A 456 -10.66 11.61 10.74
N THR A 457 -9.34 11.46 10.89
CA THR A 457 -8.69 10.47 11.76
C THR A 457 -7.40 11.03 12.37
N LEU A 458 -6.67 10.23 13.15
CA LEU A 458 -5.41 10.63 13.77
C LEU A 458 -4.16 10.18 12.98
N VAL A 459 -4.32 9.70 11.74
CA VAL A 459 -3.22 9.06 10.97
C VAL A 459 -2.01 9.96 10.70
N THR A 460 -2.18 11.28 10.69
CA THR A 460 -1.07 12.23 10.47
C THR A 460 -0.03 12.19 11.59
N GLU A 461 -0.41 11.66 12.76
CA GLU A 461 0.48 11.38 13.89
C GLU A 461 0.70 9.87 14.07
N LEU A 462 -0.37 9.07 14.03
CA LEU A 462 -0.30 7.63 14.32
C LEU A 462 0.46 6.82 13.28
N HIS A 463 0.37 7.18 11.99
CA HIS A 463 1.05 6.50 10.88
C HIS A 463 2.35 7.22 10.46
N ASN A 464 2.75 8.28 11.16
CA ASN A 464 3.89 9.10 10.78
C ASN A 464 5.17 8.58 11.47
N PRO A 465 6.17 8.08 10.72
CA PRO A 465 7.39 7.50 11.29
C PRO A 465 8.27 8.52 12.04
N HIS A 466 8.03 9.83 11.85
CA HIS A 466 8.74 10.90 12.54
C HIS A 466 8.05 11.35 13.84
N ILE A 467 6.84 10.84 14.11
CA ILE A 467 6.05 11.15 15.32
C ILE A 467 5.87 9.87 16.14
N ASN A 468 5.21 8.86 15.57
CA ASN A 468 5.04 7.54 16.17
C ASN A 468 6.28 6.65 15.95
N THR A 469 7.43 7.19 16.32
CA THR A 469 8.77 6.59 16.13
C THR A 469 8.94 5.21 16.75
N GLU A 470 8.23 4.90 17.84
CA GLU A 470 8.35 3.61 18.56
C GLU A 470 7.57 2.47 17.88
N HIS A 471 6.53 2.78 17.12
CA HIS A 471 5.64 1.77 16.53
C HIS A 471 5.60 1.79 14.99
N VAL A 472 5.85 2.94 14.37
CA VAL A 472 5.96 3.08 12.91
C VAL A 472 7.44 3.11 12.53
N ASN A 473 8.09 1.97 12.73
CA ASN A 473 9.48 1.73 12.35
C ASN A 473 9.65 0.29 11.83
N SER A 474 10.79 0.01 11.21
CA SER A 474 11.08 -1.29 10.63
C SER A 474 11.22 -2.43 11.63
N ALA A 475 11.59 -2.15 12.89
CA ALA A 475 11.63 -3.17 13.93
C ALA A 475 10.22 -3.68 14.28
N ASN A 476 9.17 -2.91 13.99
CA ASN A 476 7.77 -3.33 14.12
C ASN A 476 7.15 -3.85 12.80
N LEU A 477 7.96 -4.22 11.81
CA LEU A 477 7.44 -4.71 10.53
C LEU A 477 6.63 -6.01 10.71
N HIS A 478 5.43 -6.01 10.17
CA HIS A 478 4.59 -7.19 10.06
C HIS A 478 4.50 -7.69 8.60
N ILE A 479 4.34 -9.00 8.45
CA ILE A 479 4.22 -9.69 7.18
C ILE A 479 2.82 -10.30 7.09
N ALA A 480 2.04 -9.87 6.10
CA ALA A 480 0.80 -10.52 5.71
C ALA A 480 1.12 -11.75 4.87
N SER A 481 0.81 -12.94 5.41
CA SER A 481 1.03 -14.23 4.78
C SER A 481 -0.29 -14.97 4.60
N GLU A 482 -0.46 -15.54 3.41
CA GLU A 482 -1.61 -16.42 3.14
C GLU A 482 -1.60 -17.65 4.06
N LYS A 483 -0.42 -18.15 4.43
CA LYS A 483 -0.27 -19.39 5.22
C LYS A 483 -0.30 -19.14 6.71
N TYR A 484 0.34 -18.06 7.16
CA TYR A 484 0.60 -17.82 8.57
C TYR A 484 -0.18 -16.65 9.18
N GLY A 485 -1.04 -15.99 8.40
CA GLY A 485 -1.73 -14.78 8.83
C GLY A 485 -0.78 -13.59 8.90
N VAL A 486 -1.04 -12.65 9.81
CA VAL A 486 -0.18 -11.48 10.03
C VAL A 486 0.75 -11.74 11.21
N LEU A 487 2.05 -11.71 10.94
CA LEU A 487 3.10 -11.99 11.93
C LEU A 487 4.12 -10.87 11.96
N HIS A 488 4.78 -10.67 13.10
CA HIS A 488 6.01 -9.88 13.16
C HIS A 488 7.10 -10.54 12.30
N ILE A 489 7.99 -9.75 11.70
CA ILE A 489 9.02 -10.24 10.78
C ILE A 489 9.88 -11.38 11.37
N ALA A 490 10.25 -11.32 12.65
CA ALA A 490 11.06 -12.36 13.28
C ALA A 490 10.31 -13.70 13.35
N ASP A 491 9.03 -13.66 13.73
CA ASP A 491 8.17 -14.85 13.80
C ASP A 491 7.87 -15.44 12.42
N TYR A 492 7.64 -14.57 11.42
CA TYR A 492 7.46 -15.00 10.04
C TYR A 492 8.71 -15.71 9.52
N VAL A 493 9.90 -15.10 9.71
CA VAL A 493 11.19 -15.68 9.28
C VAL A 493 11.45 -17.02 9.96
N LYS A 494 11.15 -17.13 11.26
CA LYS A 494 11.26 -18.39 12.01
C LYS A 494 10.40 -19.51 11.41
N ASN A 495 9.32 -19.20 10.70
CA ASN A 495 8.45 -20.19 10.06
C ASN A 495 8.87 -20.57 8.63
N ILE A 496 9.67 -19.74 7.95
CA ILE A 496 10.09 -19.99 6.57
C ILE A 496 11.54 -20.46 6.43
N LEU A 497 12.37 -20.29 7.47
CA LEU A 497 13.75 -20.80 7.51
C LEU A 497 13.90 -22.13 8.28
N LYS A 498 12.79 -22.68 8.79
CA LYS A 498 12.71 -24.08 9.24
C LYS A 498 12.42 -24.96 8.05
#